data_AF-A0A8J6JZ04-F1
#
_entry.id   AF-A0A8J6JZ04-F1
#
_cell.length_a   1.000
_cell.length_b   1.000
_cell.length_c   1.000
_cell.angle_alpha   90.00
_cell.angle_beta   90.00
_cell.angle_gamma   90.00
#
_symmetry.space_group_name_H-M   'P 1'
#
loop_
_entity.id
_entity.type
_entity.pdbx_description
1 polymer ?
#
loop_
_entity_poly.entity_id
_entity_poly.type
_entity_poly.pdbx_seq_one_letter_code
_entity_poly.pdbx_strand_id
1 'polypeptide(L)'
;MGYYTCLVAAVLILGAQAYLPVNFKCGVLPASRDNCGHAGITADECVKNGCCFDDSVPDSIWCYTPWKLEATECNPAKPKARVNCGYPGISDHDCSDKGCCFDSTIPDVVWCYQPEIKAEERVCSAVEPKKRANCGPPGVSPQECKDNGCCFDDTVAGVPWCFKPEIKKETIQCAVVSKLRVNCGHGGITMDQCYQKGCCYDSSEPDVPWCFYPDIIDEWLQALRVRRLQRPRHKAHAEELAG
;
A
#
# COMPACT_ATOMS: atom_id res chain seq x y z
N MET A 1 58.15 2.41 30.07
CA MET A 1 57.62 3.54 29.29
C MET A 1 56.20 3.18 28.89
N GLY A 2 55.21 3.58 29.69
CA GLY A 2 53.81 3.27 29.46
C GLY A 2 53.21 4.27 28.47
N TYR A 3 52.75 3.79 27.32
CA TYR A 3 52.00 4.60 26.37
C TYR A 3 50.51 4.57 26.74
N TYR A 4 50.02 5.69 27.28
CA TYR A 4 48.58 5.94 27.42
C TYR A 4 48.02 6.27 26.04
N THR A 5 47.39 5.28 25.39
CA THR A 5 46.54 5.53 24.23
C THR A 5 45.17 6.05 24.72
N CYS A 6 44.91 7.33 24.49
CA CYS A 6 43.61 7.96 24.69
C CYS A 6 42.62 7.35 23.69
N LEU A 7 41.72 6.47 24.14
CA LEU A 7 40.60 6.01 23.34
C LEU A 7 39.52 7.11 23.32
N VAL A 8 39.49 7.86 22.22
CA VAL A 8 38.36 8.73 21.88
C VAL A 8 37.21 7.80 21.47
N ALA A 9 36.22 7.63 22.34
CA ALA A 9 34.98 6.94 22.01
C ALA A 9 34.19 7.82 21.03
N ALA A 10 34.32 7.52 19.73
CA ALA A 10 33.42 8.05 18.71
C ALA A 10 32.04 7.41 18.90
N VAL A 11 31.13 8.15 19.53
CA VAL A 11 29.72 7.78 19.60
C VAL A 11 29.14 7.97 18.20
N LEU A 12 29.09 6.90 17.42
CA LEU A 12 28.30 6.85 16.20
C LEU A 12 26.82 6.83 16.59
N ILE A 13 26.17 8.00 16.55
CA ILE A 13 24.71 8.08 16.54
C ILE A 13 24.28 7.60 15.16
N LEU A 14 24.14 6.29 15.00
CA LEU A 14 23.35 5.74 13.91
C LEU A 14 21.90 6.11 14.21
N GLY A 15 21.39 7.10 13.48
CA GLY A 15 19.97 7.43 13.49
C GLY A 15 19.19 6.16 13.21
N ALA A 16 18.43 5.70 14.20
CA ALA A 16 17.49 4.61 14.03
C ALA A 16 16.38 5.12 13.10
N GLN A 17 16.56 4.96 11.79
CA GLN A 17 15.43 4.93 10.88
C GLN A 17 14.56 3.77 11.37
N ALA A 18 13.40 4.10 11.95
CA ALA A 18 12.39 3.12 12.27
C ALA A 18 11.96 2.49 10.94
N TYR A 19 12.57 1.36 10.59
CA TYR A 19 12.15 0.57 9.44
C TYR A 19 10.75 0.06 9.77
N LEU A 20 9.73 0.65 9.12
CA LEU A 20 8.40 0.06 9.06
C LEU A 20 8.57 -1.43 8.67
N PRO A 21 7.88 -2.36 9.34
CA PRO A 21 7.99 -3.77 9.01
C PRO A 21 7.73 -3.99 7.52
N VAL A 22 8.49 -4.90 6.92
CA VAL A 22 8.47 -5.28 5.48
C VAL A 22 7.09 -5.62 4.89
N ASN A 23 6.05 -5.66 5.73
CA ASN A 23 4.68 -6.05 5.40
C ASN A 23 3.70 -4.87 5.41
N PHE A 24 4.16 -3.62 5.29
CA PHE A 24 3.29 -2.44 5.26
C PHE A 24 3.60 -1.51 4.08
N LYS A 25 2.57 -0.93 3.46
CA LYS A 25 2.71 0.05 2.37
C LYS A 25 1.94 1.33 2.65
N CYS A 26 2.65 2.47 2.59
CA CYS A 26 2.09 3.80 2.92
C CYS A 26 1.45 4.54 1.74
N GLY A 27 1.49 4.02 0.51
CA GLY A 27 0.87 4.64 -0.66
C GLY A 27 -0.66 4.54 -0.66
N VAL A 28 -1.31 5.02 0.41
CA VAL A 28 -2.77 5.08 0.55
C VAL A 28 -3.26 6.42 0.01
N LEU A 29 -4.19 6.36 -0.94
CA LEU A 29 -4.87 7.54 -1.49
C LEU A 29 -5.45 8.38 -0.34
N PRO A 30 -5.29 9.72 -0.33
CA PRO A 30 -5.71 10.57 0.78
C PRO A 30 -7.19 10.40 1.18
N ALA A 31 -8.07 10.22 0.19
CA ALA A 31 -9.50 10.01 0.40
C ALA A 31 -9.86 8.65 1.01
N SER A 32 -8.91 7.70 1.04
CA SER A 32 -9.08 6.33 1.54
C SER A 32 -8.29 6.08 2.82
N ARG A 33 -7.72 7.11 3.44
CA ARG A 33 -6.93 6.97 4.67
C ARG A 33 -7.86 6.78 5.87
N ASP A 34 -7.55 5.81 6.73
CA ASP A 34 -8.14 5.72 8.06
C ASP A 34 -7.22 6.35 9.10
N ASN A 35 -7.79 7.10 10.05
CA ASN A 35 -7.02 7.78 11.08
C ASN A 35 -6.36 6.78 12.04
N CYS A 36 -5.06 6.91 12.23
CA CYS A 36 -4.22 6.07 13.08
C CYS A 36 -3.60 6.85 14.26
N GLY A 37 -3.93 8.15 14.37
CA GLY A 37 -3.38 9.04 15.40
C GLY A 37 -4.43 9.90 16.11
N HIS A 38 -3.94 10.78 16.97
CA HIS A 38 -4.76 11.80 17.65
C HIS A 38 -4.46 13.20 17.10
N ALA A 39 -5.31 14.16 17.46
CA ALA A 39 -5.06 15.56 17.13
C ALA A 39 -3.69 16.01 17.66
N GLY A 40 -2.91 16.69 16.81
CA GLY A 40 -1.58 17.20 17.18
C GLY A 40 -0.48 16.14 17.29
N ILE A 41 -0.72 14.90 16.86
CA ILE A 41 0.32 13.86 16.80
C ILE A 41 1.49 14.31 15.93
N THR A 42 2.71 14.02 16.37
CA THR A 42 3.93 14.30 15.57
C THR A 42 4.18 13.20 14.55
N ALA A 43 4.98 13.48 13.51
CA ALA A 43 5.37 12.47 12.52
C ALA A 43 6.07 11.27 13.16
N ASP A 44 7.00 11.52 14.08
CA ASP A 44 7.74 10.47 14.78
C ASP A 44 6.83 9.61 15.66
N GLU A 45 5.90 10.23 16.38
CA GLU A 45 4.92 9.51 17.20
C GLU A 45 3.97 8.67 16.34
N CYS A 46 3.53 9.20 15.20
CA CYS A 46 2.72 8.47 14.23
C CYS A 46 3.43 7.21 13.73
N VAL A 47 4.68 7.36 13.25
CA VAL A 47 5.48 6.24 12.76
C VAL A 47 5.78 5.24 13.87
N LYS A 48 6.05 5.72 15.09
CA LYS A 48 6.28 4.87 16.27
C LYS A 48 5.05 4.03 16.64
N ASN A 49 3.84 4.53 16.37
CA ASN A 49 2.60 3.78 16.53
C ASN A 49 2.36 2.74 15.42
N GLY A 50 3.29 2.59 14.48
CA GLY A 50 3.16 1.67 13.35
C GLY A 50 2.27 2.21 12.23
N CYS A 51 2.03 3.53 12.21
CA CYS A 51 1.23 4.21 11.22
C CYS A 51 2.12 4.83 10.11
N CYS A 52 1.47 5.26 9.03
CA CYS A 52 2.10 6.09 8.00
C CYS A 52 1.83 7.57 8.27
N PHE A 53 2.82 8.41 7.99
CA PHE A 53 2.68 9.86 8.08
C PHE A 53 2.89 10.51 6.70
N ASP A 54 1.96 11.35 6.26
CA ASP A 54 2.10 12.16 5.04
C ASP A 54 1.21 13.41 5.11
N ASP A 55 1.84 14.56 5.35
CA ASP A 55 1.25 15.89 5.44
C ASP A 55 1.28 16.66 4.11
N SER A 56 1.75 16.03 3.02
CA SER A 56 1.88 16.69 1.72
C SER A 56 0.55 17.02 1.04
N VAL A 57 -0.56 16.47 1.54
CA VAL A 57 -1.92 16.73 1.04
C VAL A 57 -2.74 17.47 2.09
N PRO A 58 -3.06 18.75 1.87
CA PRO A 58 -3.94 19.53 2.75
C PRO A 58 -5.30 18.86 2.96
N ASP A 59 -5.93 19.12 4.11
CA ASP A 59 -7.26 18.62 4.47
C ASP A 59 -7.43 17.08 4.42
N SER A 60 -6.32 16.34 4.41
CA SER A 60 -6.31 14.88 4.50
C SER A 60 -5.90 14.39 5.88
N ILE A 61 -6.15 13.11 6.15
CA ILE A 61 -5.63 12.44 7.36
C ILE A 61 -4.12 12.27 7.19
N TRP A 62 -3.34 12.94 8.04
CA TRP A 62 -1.87 12.91 7.95
C TRP A 62 -1.26 11.67 8.60
N CYS A 63 -1.79 11.24 9.75
CA CYS A 63 -1.39 10.00 10.40
C CYS A 63 -2.43 8.91 10.16
N TYR A 64 -2.09 7.91 9.35
CA TYR A 64 -3.06 6.93 8.85
C TYR A 64 -2.54 5.50 8.88
N THR A 65 -3.47 4.56 8.82
CA THR A 65 -3.15 3.13 8.82
C THR A 65 -2.46 2.75 7.50
N PRO A 66 -1.35 1.98 7.53
CA PRO A 66 -0.77 1.40 6.33
C PRO A 66 -1.66 0.30 5.75
N TRP A 67 -1.45 -0.02 4.47
CA TRP A 67 -1.89 -1.31 3.92
C TRP A 67 -1.12 -2.43 4.58
N LYS A 68 -1.82 -3.43 5.13
CA LYS A 68 -1.21 -4.66 5.64
C LYS A 68 -1.04 -5.65 4.49
N LEU A 69 0.21 -5.95 4.17
CA LEU A 69 0.58 -6.87 3.09
C LEU A 69 0.59 -8.30 3.66
N GLU A 70 -0.16 -9.19 3.02
CA GLU A 70 -0.21 -10.61 3.38
C GLU A 70 0.74 -11.43 2.51
N ALA A 71 0.82 -11.10 1.22
CA ALA A 71 1.72 -11.76 0.29
C ALA A 71 2.10 -10.85 -0.87
N THR A 72 3.29 -11.10 -1.40
CA THR A 72 3.80 -10.50 -2.63
C THR A 72 3.77 -11.54 -3.72
N GLU A 73 3.16 -11.23 -4.86
CA GLU A 73 3.10 -12.13 -6.02
C GLU A 73 4.02 -11.60 -7.12
N CYS A 74 5.05 -12.39 -7.44
CA CYS A 74 5.93 -12.16 -8.58
C CYS A 74 5.41 -12.94 -9.79
N ASN A 75 5.44 -12.29 -10.97
CA ASN A 75 4.88 -12.80 -12.23
C ASN A 75 3.35 -12.99 -12.33
N PRO A 76 2.50 -12.10 -11.78
CA PRO A 76 1.05 -12.33 -11.74
C PRO A 76 0.35 -12.27 -13.12
N ALA A 77 0.74 -11.39 -14.06
CA ALA A 77 0.35 -11.47 -15.47
C ALA A 77 1.07 -10.43 -16.35
N LYS A 78 1.43 -10.83 -17.59
CA LYS A 78 1.94 -10.02 -18.71
C LYS A 78 3.30 -9.32 -18.48
N PRO A 79 4.42 -9.91 -18.96
CA PRO A 79 5.75 -9.29 -18.91
C PRO A 79 5.84 -7.85 -19.45
N LYS A 80 5.00 -7.49 -20.43
CA LYS A 80 4.93 -6.14 -21.01
C LYS A 80 4.25 -5.09 -20.13
N ALA A 81 3.53 -5.51 -19.09
CA ALA A 81 2.87 -4.60 -18.14
C ALA A 81 3.71 -4.35 -16.88
N ARG A 82 4.92 -4.93 -16.80
CA ARG A 82 5.85 -4.76 -15.68
C ARG A 82 6.22 -3.28 -15.52
N VAL A 83 6.13 -2.80 -14.28
CA VAL A 83 6.53 -1.44 -13.91
C VAL A 83 7.91 -1.49 -13.29
N ASN A 84 8.83 -0.66 -13.78
CA ASN A 84 10.23 -0.66 -13.35
C ASN A 84 10.39 -0.33 -11.86
N CYS A 85 11.10 -1.18 -11.13
CA CYS A 85 11.47 -0.98 -9.74
C CYS A 85 12.98 -0.76 -9.53
N GLY A 86 13.78 -0.88 -10.58
CA GLY A 86 15.23 -0.83 -10.48
C GLY A 86 15.86 0.28 -11.31
N TYR A 87 17.19 0.22 -11.35
CA TYR A 87 18.01 0.99 -12.29
C TYR A 87 18.59 0.04 -13.35
N PRO A 88 19.05 0.57 -14.50
CA PRO A 88 19.68 -0.26 -15.53
C PRO A 88 20.86 -1.07 -14.98
N GLY A 89 20.85 -2.38 -15.21
CA GLY A 89 21.91 -3.29 -14.74
C GLY A 89 21.83 -3.70 -13.27
N ILE A 90 20.73 -3.39 -12.57
CA ILE A 90 20.49 -3.86 -11.20
C ILE A 90 20.60 -5.39 -11.09
N SER A 91 21.21 -5.87 -10.00
CA SER A 91 21.30 -7.30 -9.72
C SER A 91 19.97 -7.84 -9.18
N ASP A 92 19.79 -9.16 -9.24
CA ASP A 92 18.65 -9.84 -8.60
C ASP A 92 18.57 -9.54 -7.10
N HIS A 93 19.71 -9.63 -6.42
CA HIS A 93 19.81 -9.34 -4.98
C HIS A 93 19.39 -7.91 -4.66
N ASP A 94 19.95 -6.92 -5.35
CA ASP A 94 19.62 -5.51 -5.11
C ASP A 94 18.15 -5.19 -5.45
N CYS A 95 17.58 -5.88 -6.45
CA CYS A 95 16.17 -5.77 -6.77
C CYS A 95 15.28 -6.34 -5.66
N SER A 96 15.64 -7.50 -5.14
CA SER A 96 14.94 -8.17 -4.05
C SER A 96 15.04 -7.39 -2.74
N ASP A 97 16.19 -6.78 -2.44
CA ASP A 97 16.38 -5.91 -1.27
C ASP A 97 15.51 -4.65 -1.32
N LYS A 98 15.14 -4.19 -2.53
CA LYS A 98 14.16 -3.12 -2.73
C LYS A 98 12.71 -3.59 -2.55
N GLY A 99 12.48 -4.87 -2.22
CA GLY A 99 11.15 -5.45 -2.08
C GLY A 99 10.46 -5.72 -3.42
N CYS A 100 11.24 -5.89 -4.49
CA CYS A 100 10.74 -6.06 -5.86
C CYS A 100 11.02 -7.44 -6.43
N CYS A 101 10.38 -7.72 -7.56
CA CYS A 101 10.54 -8.98 -8.26
C CYS A 101 11.61 -8.86 -9.34
N PHE A 102 12.43 -9.89 -9.47
CA PHE A 102 13.42 -9.98 -10.55
C PHE A 102 13.10 -11.16 -11.48
N ASP A 103 13.12 -10.92 -12.78
CA ASP A 103 13.08 -11.97 -13.80
C ASP A 103 13.73 -11.50 -15.11
N SER A 104 14.94 -11.99 -15.37
CA SER A 104 15.73 -11.74 -16.57
C SER A 104 15.55 -12.79 -17.68
N THR A 105 14.68 -13.79 -17.49
CA THR A 105 14.47 -14.86 -18.47
C THR A 105 13.71 -14.40 -19.71
N ILE A 106 13.07 -13.23 -19.65
CA ILE A 106 12.27 -12.64 -20.72
C ILE A 106 13.01 -11.43 -21.30
N PRO A 107 13.40 -11.45 -22.59
CA PRO A 107 14.05 -10.31 -23.23
C PRO A 107 13.05 -9.17 -23.50
N ASP A 108 13.59 -7.97 -23.75
CA ASP A 108 12.83 -6.76 -24.14
C ASP A 108 11.71 -6.35 -23.17
N VAL A 109 11.85 -6.73 -21.89
CA VAL A 109 10.95 -6.31 -20.81
C VAL A 109 11.76 -5.87 -19.60
N VAL A 110 11.07 -5.24 -18.65
CA VAL A 110 11.64 -4.84 -17.37
C VAL A 110 11.99 -6.08 -16.55
N TRP A 111 13.25 -6.19 -16.12
CA TRP A 111 13.73 -7.33 -15.33
C TRP A 111 13.53 -7.14 -13.82
N CYS A 112 13.80 -5.95 -13.28
CA CYS A 112 13.46 -5.62 -11.90
C CYS A 112 12.16 -4.82 -11.87
N TYR A 113 11.09 -5.41 -11.37
CA TYR A 113 9.74 -4.86 -11.50
C TYR A 113 8.95 -4.92 -10.20
N GLN A 114 7.97 -4.01 -10.10
CA GLN A 114 7.04 -3.93 -8.99
C GLN A 114 6.17 -5.18 -8.90
N PRO A 115 5.99 -5.77 -7.70
CA PRO A 115 5.09 -6.89 -7.51
C PRO A 115 3.61 -6.48 -7.58
N GLU A 116 2.72 -7.47 -7.74
CA GLU A 116 1.36 -7.31 -7.24
C GLU A 116 1.34 -7.70 -5.76
N ILE A 117 0.69 -6.89 -4.95
CA ILE A 117 0.63 -7.12 -3.51
C ILE A 117 -0.80 -7.52 -3.15
N LYS A 118 -0.94 -8.64 -2.45
CA LYS A 118 -2.21 -9.05 -1.85
C LYS A 118 -2.29 -8.42 -0.46
N ALA A 119 -3.28 -7.55 -0.29
CA ALA A 119 -3.58 -6.86 0.95
C ALA A 119 -4.92 -7.34 1.51
N GLU A 120 -5.02 -7.30 2.84
CA GLU A 120 -6.29 -7.52 3.54
C GLU A 120 -6.69 -6.25 4.29
N GLU A 121 -7.84 -5.71 3.95
CA GLU A 121 -8.48 -4.61 4.69
C GLU A 121 -9.46 -5.20 5.71
N ARG A 122 -9.34 -4.77 6.97
CA ARG A 122 -10.25 -5.16 8.06
C ARG A 122 -11.34 -4.10 8.20
N VAL A 123 -12.57 -4.44 7.84
CA VAL A 123 -13.67 -3.48 7.76
C VAL A 123 -14.66 -3.74 8.88
N CYS A 124 -14.57 -2.93 9.93
CA CYS A 124 -15.45 -3.03 11.11
C CYS A 124 -16.87 -2.53 10.84
N SER A 125 -17.02 -1.47 10.05
CA SER A 125 -18.30 -0.83 9.74
C SER A 125 -19.21 -1.67 8.85
N ALA A 126 -18.66 -2.64 8.11
CA ALA A 126 -19.42 -3.53 7.23
C ALA A 126 -20.14 -4.65 8.01
N VAL A 127 -19.75 -4.93 9.25
CA VAL A 127 -20.34 -6.01 10.06
C VAL A 127 -21.60 -5.53 10.77
N GLU A 128 -22.76 -5.95 10.25
CA GLU A 128 -24.04 -5.71 10.92
C GLU A 128 -24.04 -6.24 12.37
N PRO A 129 -24.60 -5.49 13.35
CA PRO A 129 -24.55 -5.89 14.76
C PRO A 129 -25.02 -7.31 15.06
N LYS A 130 -26.08 -7.77 14.39
CA LYS A 130 -26.65 -9.11 14.57
C LYS A 130 -25.79 -10.24 13.96
N LYS A 131 -24.85 -9.91 13.08
CA LYS A 131 -23.93 -10.86 12.42
C LYS A 131 -22.56 -10.90 13.08
N ARG A 132 -22.34 -10.09 14.13
CA ARG A 132 -21.06 -10.03 14.85
C ARG A 132 -20.69 -11.39 15.44
N ALA A 133 -19.54 -11.89 15.03
CA ALA A 133 -18.92 -13.07 15.66
C ALA A 133 -17.97 -12.60 16.77
N ASN A 134 -18.16 -13.10 18.00
CA ASN A 134 -17.33 -12.73 19.14
C ASN A 134 -15.83 -12.99 18.88
N CYS A 135 -14.98 -12.04 19.28
CA CYS A 135 -13.55 -12.03 18.97
C CYS A 135 -12.67 -11.73 20.20
N GLY A 136 -13.26 -11.59 21.39
CA GLY A 136 -12.51 -11.38 22.63
C GLY A 136 -13.17 -12.04 23.84
N PRO A 137 -12.48 -12.11 24.99
CA PRO A 137 -13.07 -12.59 26.23
C PRO A 137 -14.13 -11.61 26.76
N PRO A 138 -15.05 -12.07 27.65
CA PRO A 138 -15.98 -11.18 28.34
C PRO A 138 -15.25 -10.06 29.09
N GLY A 139 -15.71 -8.81 28.93
CA GLY A 139 -15.10 -7.66 29.58
C GLY A 139 -13.78 -7.18 28.98
N VAL A 140 -13.38 -7.68 27.80
CA VAL A 140 -12.20 -7.18 27.07
C VAL A 140 -12.29 -5.66 26.87
N SER A 141 -11.17 -4.96 27.10
CA SER A 141 -11.12 -3.52 26.86
C SER A 141 -11.15 -3.22 25.35
N PRO A 142 -11.56 -1.99 24.96
CA PRO A 142 -11.52 -1.58 23.55
C PRO A 142 -10.14 -1.71 22.92
N GLN A 143 -9.08 -1.41 23.69
CA GLN A 143 -7.70 -1.48 23.21
C GLN A 143 -7.27 -2.94 23.01
N GLU A 144 -7.45 -3.80 24.02
CA GLU A 144 -7.10 -5.22 23.90
C GLU A 144 -7.87 -5.89 22.76
N CYS A 145 -9.12 -5.51 22.52
CA CYS A 145 -9.89 -6.02 21.40
C CYS A 145 -9.25 -5.65 20.05
N LYS A 146 -8.88 -4.37 19.87
CA LYS A 146 -8.21 -3.88 18.65
C LYS A 146 -6.84 -4.51 18.45
N ASP A 147 -6.07 -4.67 19.54
CA ASP A 147 -4.74 -5.29 19.52
C ASP A 147 -4.80 -6.76 19.12
N ASN A 148 -5.88 -7.47 19.48
CA ASN A 148 -6.18 -8.82 19.01
C ASN A 148 -6.64 -8.89 17.55
N GLY A 149 -6.67 -7.75 16.85
CA GLY A 149 -7.06 -7.65 15.45
C GLY A 149 -8.56 -7.70 15.21
N CYS A 150 -9.35 -7.44 16.24
CA CYS A 150 -10.81 -7.42 16.20
C CYS A 150 -11.34 -5.98 16.09
N CYS A 151 -12.64 -5.87 15.89
CA CYS A 151 -13.40 -4.64 15.95
C CYS A 151 -14.04 -4.47 17.32
N PHE A 152 -14.07 -3.25 17.83
CA PHE A 152 -14.77 -2.91 19.06
C PHE A 152 -15.88 -1.89 18.80
N ASP A 153 -17.11 -2.21 19.22
CA ASP A 153 -18.25 -1.29 19.23
C ASP A 153 -19.27 -1.71 20.31
N ASP A 154 -19.39 -0.90 21.35
CA ASP A 154 -20.28 -1.07 22.49
C ASP A 154 -21.61 -0.31 22.39
N THR A 155 -21.88 0.37 21.27
CA THR A 155 -23.08 1.19 21.09
C THR A 155 -24.37 0.39 20.96
N VAL A 156 -24.27 -0.92 20.67
CA VAL A 156 -25.41 -1.83 20.50
C VAL A 156 -25.42 -2.88 21.62
N ALA A 157 -26.50 -2.92 22.39
CA ALA A 157 -26.68 -3.90 23.45
C ALA A 157 -27.09 -5.28 22.91
N GLY A 158 -26.75 -6.34 23.66
CA GLY A 158 -27.15 -7.72 23.34
C GLY A 158 -26.39 -8.37 22.19
N VAL A 159 -25.30 -7.76 21.73
CA VAL A 159 -24.40 -8.30 20.70
C VAL A 159 -22.95 -8.26 21.20
N PRO A 160 -22.02 -9.04 20.63
CA PRO A 160 -20.61 -8.93 20.97
C PRO A 160 -20.07 -7.53 20.70
N TRP A 161 -19.48 -6.91 21.72
CA TRP A 161 -18.79 -5.62 21.57
C TRP A 161 -17.42 -5.77 20.94
N CYS A 162 -16.71 -6.85 21.25
CA CYS A 162 -15.50 -7.25 20.55
C CYS A 162 -15.81 -8.34 19.51
N PHE A 163 -15.69 -8.03 18.23
CA PHE A 163 -16.14 -8.91 17.15
C PHE A 163 -15.17 -8.98 15.97
N LYS A 164 -15.28 -10.05 15.18
CA LYS A 164 -14.41 -10.26 14.01
C LYS A 164 -14.75 -9.22 12.92
N PRO A 165 -13.74 -8.60 12.29
CA PRO A 165 -13.96 -7.73 11.12
C PRO A 165 -14.47 -8.55 9.92
N GLU A 166 -15.07 -7.85 8.95
CA GLU A 166 -15.11 -8.33 7.58
C GLU A 166 -13.72 -8.16 6.96
N ILE A 167 -13.21 -9.20 6.29
CA ILE A 167 -11.91 -9.15 5.61
C ILE A 167 -12.18 -8.93 4.12
N LYS A 168 -11.81 -7.75 3.61
CA LYS A 168 -11.75 -7.52 2.16
C LYS A 168 -10.35 -7.87 1.65
N LYS A 169 -10.32 -8.63 0.56
CA LYS A 169 -9.08 -8.95 -0.15
C LYS A 169 -8.92 -8.01 -1.31
N GLU A 170 -7.76 -7.37 -1.36
CA GLU A 170 -7.43 -6.38 -2.37
C GLU A 170 -6.11 -6.73 -3.04
N THR A 171 -6.01 -6.41 -4.33
CA THR A 171 -4.75 -6.48 -5.05
C THR A 171 -4.26 -5.05 -5.32
N ILE A 172 -3.11 -4.71 -4.77
CA ILE A 172 -2.45 -3.42 -4.97
C ILE A 172 -1.38 -3.58 -6.04
N GLN A 173 -1.40 -2.73 -7.07
CA GLN A 173 -0.43 -2.82 -8.16
C GLN A 173 -0.03 -1.46 -8.74
N CYS A 174 1.14 -1.41 -9.36
CA CYS A 174 1.65 -0.20 -10.02
C CYS A 174 1.31 -0.09 -11.51
N ALA A 175 0.75 -1.14 -12.13
CA ALA A 175 0.35 -1.13 -13.52
C ALA A 175 -0.93 -0.30 -13.75
N VAL A 176 -0.79 1.02 -13.65
CA VAL A 176 -1.87 2.01 -13.79
C VAL A 176 -1.77 2.70 -15.14
N VAL A 177 -2.90 2.82 -15.84
CA VAL A 177 -2.97 3.61 -17.09
C VAL A 177 -2.53 5.03 -16.79
N SER A 178 -1.57 5.55 -17.54
CA SER A 178 -0.84 6.75 -17.13
C SER A 178 -1.68 8.02 -17.01
N LYS A 179 -2.72 8.13 -17.83
CA LYS A 179 -3.71 9.22 -17.75
C LYS A 179 -4.61 9.17 -16.51
N LEU A 180 -4.63 8.04 -15.80
CA LEU A 180 -5.40 7.83 -14.57
C LEU A 180 -4.51 7.88 -13.32
N ARG A 181 -3.20 8.09 -13.47
CA ARG A 181 -2.28 8.18 -12.34
C ARG A 181 -2.65 9.37 -11.47
N VAL A 182 -2.82 9.13 -10.18
CA VAL A 182 -2.98 10.17 -9.17
C VAL A 182 -1.62 10.47 -8.57
N ASN A 183 -1.19 11.73 -8.63
CA ASN A 183 0.14 12.15 -8.17
C ASN A 183 0.33 11.86 -6.67
N CYS A 184 1.44 11.20 -6.31
CA CYS A 184 1.84 10.90 -4.94
C CYS A 184 3.22 11.53 -4.58
N GLY A 185 3.73 12.42 -5.43
CA GLY A 185 5.03 13.05 -5.23
C GLY A 185 5.04 14.52 -5.59
N HIS A 186 6.23 15.01 -5.90
CA HIS A 186 6.47 16.38 -6.32
C HIS A 186 7.43 16.42 -7.52
N GLY A 187 7.61 17.60 -8.12
CA GLY A 187 8.56 17.79 -9.21
C GLY A 187 9.97 17.39 -8.79
N GLY A 188 10.67 16.61 -9.63
CA GLY A 188 12.04 16.16 -9.39
C GLY A 188 12.20 15.04 -8.34
N ILE A 189 11.11 14.46 -7.85
CA ILE A 189 11.17 13.31 -6.92
C ILE A 189 11.93 12.14 -7.56
N THR A 190 12.85 11.54 -6.80
CA THR A 190 13.57 10.34 -7.26
C THR A 190 12.71 9.09 -7.11
N MET A 191 13.06 8.03 -7.84
CA MET A 191 12.42 6.73 -7.72
C MET A 191 12.42 6.22 -6.28
N ASP A 192 13.56 6.28 -5.59
CA ASP A 192 13.70 5.79 -4.22
C ASP A 192 12.89 6.62 -3.22
N GLN A 193 12.84 7.95 -3.38
CA GLN A 193 11.99 8.81 -2.56
C GLN A 193 10.50 8.47 -2.74
N CYS A 194 10.07 8.21 -3.98
CA CYS A 194 8.70 7.80 -4.26
C CYS A 194 8.36 6.45 -3.60
N TYR A 195 9.28 5.49 -3.66
CA TYR A 195 9.10 4.18 -3.02
C TYR A 195 9.10 4.23 -1.50
N GLN A 196 9.87 5.13 -0.90
CA GLN A 196 9.81 5.38 0.55
C GLN A 196 8.46 5.93 1.00
N LYS A 197 7.75 6.68 0.13
CA LYS A 197 6.34 7.07 0.37
C LYS A 197 5.35 5.91 0.21
N GLY A 198 5.82 4.74 -0.23
CA GLY A 198 4.98 3.58 -0.53
C GLY A 198 4.23 3.70 -1.85
N CYS A 199 4.63 4.61 -2.73
CA CYS A 199 3.97 4.87 -4.01
C CYS A 199 4.64 4.14 -5.18
N CYS A 200 4.10 4.30 -6.38
CA CYS A 200 4.60 3.71 -7.61
C CYS A 200 5.39 4.75 -8.39
N TYR A 201 6.48 4.33 -9.04
CA TYR A 201 7.31 5.21 -9.87
C TYR A 201 7.42 4.69 -11.29
N ASP A 202 7.13 5.53 -12.27
CA ASP A 202 7.35 5.25 -13.69
C ASP A 202 7.50 6.56 -14.48
N SER A 203 8.72 6.81 -14.96
CA SER A 203 9.10 7.97 -15.76
C SER A 203 9.15 7.71 -17.27
N SER A 204 8.64 6.56 -17.73
CA SER A 204 8.69 6.17 -19.15
C SER A 204 7.86 7.07 -20.07
N GLU A 205 6.87 7.79 -19.53
CA GLU A 205 6.01 8.70 -20.28
C GLU A 205 6.15 10.15 -19.78
N PRO A 206 6.29 11.14 -20.68
CA PRO A 206 6.28 12.55 -20.32
C PRO A 206 4.86 13.03 -19.98
N ASP A 207 4.77 14.21 -19.35
CA ASP A 207 3.52 14.94 -19.06
C ASP A 207 2.48 14.17 -18.21
N VAL A 208 2.91 13.17 -17.47
CA VAL A 208 2.10 12.42 -16.49
C VAL A 208 2.83 12.33 -15.15
N PRO A 209 2.13 12.08 -14.02
CA PRO A 209 2.79 11.87 -12.74
C PRO A 209 3.75 10.67 -12.80
N TRP A 210 5.03 10.92 -12.52
CA TRP A 210 6.03 9.86 -12.42
C TRP A 210 5.96 9.14 -11.09
N CYS A 211 5.68 9.85 -10.00
CA CYS A 211 5.35 9.25 -8.71
C CYS A 211 3.84 9.31 -8.49
N PHE A 212 3.20 8.15 -8.32
CA PHE A 212 1.74 8.04 -8.27
C PHE A 212 1.26 6.98 -7.29
N TYR A 213 0.04 7.13 -6.80
CA TYR A 213 -0.58 6.13 -5.93
C TYR A 213 -0.83 4.82 -6.69
N PRO A 214 -0.63 3.65 -6.06
CA PRO A 214 -0.98 2.37 -6.66
C PRO A 214 -2.50 2.25 -6.93
N ASP A 215 -2.87 1.41 -7.89
CA ASP A 215 -4.28 1.03 -8.13
C ASP A 215 -4.66 -0.11 -7.19
N ILE A 216 -5.89 -0.03 -6.67
CA ILE A 216 -6.50 -1.07 -5.84
C ILE A 216 -7.51 -1.78 -6.73
N ILE A 217 -7.26 -3.05 -6.97
CA ILE A 217 -8.21 -3.92 -7.66
C ILE A 217 -8.86 -4.80 -6.61
N ASP A 218 -10.13 -4.51 -6.32
CA ASP A 218 -10.98 -5.45 -5.62
C ASP A 218 -11.33 -6.64 -6.54
N GLU A 219 -11.61 -7.80 -5.96
CA GLU A 219 -11.93 -9.02 -6.72
C GLU A 219 -13.12 -8.83 -7.69
N TRP A 220 -14.05 -7.92 -7.38
CA TRP A 220 -15.23 -7.63 -8.20
C TRP A 220 -14.89 -6.81 -9.47
N LEU A 221 -14.05 -5.79 -9.35
CA LEU A 221 -13.51 -4.99 -10.44
C LEU A 221 -12.59 -5.81 -11.33
N GLN A 222 -11.81 -6.73 -10.75
CA GLN A 222 -11.01 -7.70 -11.50
C GLN A 222 -11.92 -8.60 -12.35
N ALA A 223 -12.99 -9.15 -11.78
CA ALA A 223 -13.97 -9.95 -12.49
C ALA A 223 -14.69 -9.15 -13.61
N LEU A 224 -15.00 -7.87 -13.39
CA LEU A 224 -15.59 -7.00 -14.40
C LEU A 224 -14.61 -6.63 -15.53
N ARG A 225 -13.33 -6.40 -15.24
CA ARG A 225 -12.27 -6.15 -16.24
C ARG A 225 -12.03 -7.39 -17.12
N VAL A 226 -11.98 -8.59 -16.53
CA VAL A 226 -11.88 -9.86 -17.28
C VAL A 226 -13.09 -10.07 -18.19
N ARG A 227 -14.32 -9.85 -17.68
CA ARG A 227 -15.54 -9.95 -18.49
C ARG A 227 -15.59 -8.92 -19.63
N ARG A 228 -15.01 -7.73 -19.46
CA ARG A 228 -14.91 -6.72 -20.52
C ARG A 228 -13.91 -7.10 -21.61
N LEU A 229 -12.81 -7.77 -21.24
CA LEU A 229 -11.81 -8.28 -22.19
C LEU A 229 -12.27 -9.55 -22.93
N GLN A 230 -13.21 -10.31 -22.35
CA GLN A 230 -13.80 -11.50 -22.98
C GLN A 230 -15.05 -11.21 -23.83
N ARG A 231 -15.57 -9.97 -23.84
CA ARG A 231 -16.66 -9.62 -24.76
C ARG A 231 -16.11 -9.54 -26.19
N PRO A 232 -16.58 -10.37 -27.14
CA PRO A 232 -16.26 -10.16 -28.54
C PRO A 232 -16.74 -8.76 -28.95
N ARG A 233 -15.89 -8.03 -29.70
CA ARG A 233 -16.24 -6.73 -30.29
C ARG A 233 -17.33 -6.91 -31.34
N HIS A 234 -18.58 -7.05 -30.91
CA HIS A 234 -19.70 -6.81 -31.81
C HIS A 234 -19.88 -5.30 -31.92
N LYS A 235 -19.57 -4.79 -33.11
CA LYS A 235 -19.81 -3.41 -33.53
C LYS A 235 -21.29 -3.09 -33.29
N ALA A 236 -21.58 -2.14 -32.40
CA ALA A 236 -22.85 -1.44 -32.41
C ALA A 236 -22.82 -0.50 -33.62
N HIS A 237 -23.56 -0.84 -34.67
CA HIS A 237 -23.90 0.12 -35.71
C HIS A 237 -25.02 1.01 -35.17
N ALA A 238 -24.81 2.30 -35.37
CA ALA A 238 -25.61 3.43 -34.93
C ALA A 238 -27.07 3.36 -35.41
N GLU A 239 -27.99 3.76 -34.53
CA GLU A 239 -29.22 4.42 -34.93
C GLU A 239 -28.94 5.92 -34.97
N GLU A 240 -29.08 6.53 -36.14
CA GLU A 240 -29.36 7.96 -36.26
C GLU A 240 -30.24 8.23 -37.48
N LEU A 241 -31.30 9.00 -37.21
CA LEU A 241 -32.03 9.93 -38.08
C LEU A 241 -33.20 9.43 -38.97
N ALA A 242 -34.38 9.84 -38.51
CA ALA A 242 -35.42 10.59 -39.23
C ALA A 242 -36.22 9.90 -40.35
N GLY A 243 -37.53 9.79 -40.12
CA GLY A 243 -38.54 9.47 -41.12
C GLY A 243 -39.72 8.70 -40.54
#